data_AF-E3MXI3-F1
#
_entry.id   AF-E3MXI3-F1
#
_cell.length_a   1.000
_cell.length_b   1.000
_cell.length_c   1.000
_cell.angle_alpha   90.00
_cell.angle_beta   90.00
_cell.angle_gamma   90.00
#
_symmetry.space_group_name_H-M   'P 1'
#
loop_
_entity.id
_entity.type
_entity.pdbx_description
1 polymer ?
#
loop_
_entity_poly.entity_id
_entity_poly.type
_entity_poly.pdbx_seq_one_letter_code
_entity_poly.pdbx_strand_id
1 'polypeptide(L)'
;MLLKLPYIPQSKILQQLQLHEQFFVGLCSKRARNLIKYFSRFKYDSSVIHVPSFCLQLQTTGDQGKHVAMWASCYYRPENERFYKANNNNWNRTMRFWYKEKKIKCKLSFDPEIGIPIFWCKDQYKSILPMALHSAICDVFSISPIIQVLLNLPKLSEMPYTKEVDNLILGGGITDIDVYESLMQMFTIKNCAYISPDTNYLSVNSKTLSVNHLYCSYTRWFTGEHLINFQGRTAVFRRVPSKISSEDLINFLFDWQQGTNKKLEAIIISLNKDNRMKFSRTEVFEKLNAKSWNQERRAGRFKYPDATYKTTFPSDILDCSQEMDIERKSDGLLATVVVHETLFCFFVWHNRFPDTSTHQPITRCNPYTRTEEFAVGNVHF
;
A
#
# COMPACT_ATOMS: atom_id res chain seq x y z
N MET A 1 31.21 -21.47 13.00
CA MET A 1 30.73 -22.28 14.14
C MET A 1 29.27 -22.69 13.96
N LEU A 2 28.33 -21.76 13.79
CA LEU A 2 26.89 -22.04 13.56
C LEU A 2 26.61 -23.13 12.50
N LEU A 3 27.20 -22.98 11.30
CA LEU A 3 26.95 -23.88 10.16
C LEU A 3 27.50 -25.31 10.33
N LYS A 4 28.28 -25.57 11.38
CA LYS A 4 28.82 -26.90 11.72
C LYS A 4 27.91 -27.65 12.70
N LEU A 5 26.94 -26.99 13.33
CA LEU A 5 26.01 -27.63 14.24
C LEU A 5 24.98 -28.49 13.47
N PRO A 6 24.37 -29.50 14.09
CA PRO A 6 23.21 -30.18 13.52
C PRO A 6 22.03 -29.22 13.29
N TYR A 7 21.09 -29.62 12.44
CA TYR A 7 19.96 -28.77 12.04
C TYR A 7 19.10 -28.28 13.22
N ILE A 8 18.82 -29.13 14.21
CA ILE A 8 17.98 -28.77 15.36
C ILE A 8 18.59 -27.60 16.17
N PRO A 9 19.86 -27.66 16.63
CA PRO A 9 20.53 -26.51 17.24
C PRO A 9 20.57 -25.27 16.35
N GLN A 10 20.81 -25.42 15.04
CA GLN A 10 20.78 -24.29 14.11
C GLN A 10 19.40 -23.61 14.13
N SER A 11 18.33 -24.38 14.01
CA SER A 11 16.96 -23.87 14.04
C SER A 11 16.64 -23.16 15.35
N LYS A 12 17.02 -23.73 16.50
CA LYS A 12 16.78 -23.11 17.82
C LYS A 12 17.52 -21.78 17.98
N ILE A 13 18.77 -21.70 17.52
CA ILE A 13 19.53 -20.45 17.55
C ILE A 13 18.86 -19.40 16.66
N LEU A 14 18.49 -19.76 15.43
CA LEU A 14 17.83 -18.82 14.51
C LEU A 14 16.48 -18.32 15.03
N GLN A 15 15.74 -19.12 15.81
CA GLN A 15 14.49 -18.71 16.46
C GLN A 15 14.70 -17.66 17.56
N GLN A 16 15.87 -17.65 18.20
CA GLN A 16 16.19 -16.69 19.27
C GLN A 16 16.82 -15.41 18.73
N LEU A 17 17.33 -15.42 17.49
CA LEU A 17 17.91 -14.24 16.86
C LEU A 17 16.84 -13.22 16.48
N GLN A 18 17.12 -11.96 16.78
CA GLN A 18 16.38 -10.82 16.28
C GLN A 18 16.52 -10.71 14.75
N LEU A 19 15.61 -9.99 14.13
CA LEU A 19 15.49 -9.95 12.68
C LEU A 19 16.75 -9.39 11.99
N HIS A 20 17.34 -8.35 12.55
CA HIS A 20 18.56 -7.76 12.02
C HIS A 20 19.79 -8.67 12.21
N GLU A 21 19.80 -9.53 13.24
CA GLU A 21 20.85 -10.52 13.45
C GLU A 21 20.77 -11.64 12.40
N GLN A 22 19.54 -12.10 12.10
CA GLN A 22 19.30 -13.01 10.98
C GLN A 22 19.76 -12.40 9.64
N PHE A 23 19.50 -11.10 9.44
CA PHE A 23 20.01 -10.37 8.27
C PHE A 23 21.55 -10.43 8.19
N PHE A 24 22.26 -10.10 9.28
CA PHE A 24 23.72 -10.20 9.31
C PHE A 24 24.24 -11.61 9.03
N VAL A 25 23.63 -12.64 9.63
CA VAL A 25 23.98 -14.05 9.36
C VAL A 25 23.83 -14.37 7.87
N GLY A 26 22.73 -13.93 7.24
CA GLY A 26 22.48 -14.12 5.81
C GLY A 26 23.48 -13.41 4.89
N LEU A 27 24.12 -12.34 5.37
CA LEU A 27 25.18 -11.63 4.64
C LEU A 27 26.54 -12.34 4.72
N CYS A 28 26.78 -13.20 5.72
CA CYS A 28 28.10 -13.79 5.95
C CYS A 28 28.54 -14.79 4.86
N SER A 29 27.61 -15.56 4.29
CA SER A 29 27.94 -16.53 3.22
C SER A 29 26.68 -17.04 2.50
N LYS A 30 26.85 -17.59 1.30
CA LYS A 30 25.76 -18.27 0.56
C LYS A 30 25.10 -19.38 1.38
N ARG A 31 25.88 -20.16 2.14
CA ARG A 31 25.37 -21.25 2.98
C ARG A 31 24.53 -20.73 4.14
N ALA A 32 24.99 -19.68 4.83
CA ALA A 32 24.22 -19.05 5.89
C ALA A 32 22.94 -18.40 5.36
N ARG A 33 23.01 -17.75 4.20
CA ARG A 33 21.84 -17.22 3.49
C ARG A 33 20.80 -18.30 3.21
N ASN A 34 21.20 -19.41 2.62
CA ASN A 34 20.28 -20.52 2.33
C ASN A 34 19.62 -21.09 3.58
N LEU A 35 20.34 -21.11 4.71
CA LEU A 35 19.78 -21.51 5.98
C LEU A 35 18.70 -20.52 6.47
N ILE A 36 18.95 -19.20 6.38
CA ILE A 36 17.94 -18.18 6.69
C ILE A 36 16.72 -18.32 5.79
N LYS A 37 16.91 -18.49 4.47
CA LYS A 37 15.81 -18.66 3.51
C LYS A 37 14.91 -19.83 3.87
N TYR A 38 15.48 -20.98 4.24
CA TYR A 38 14.70 -22.14 4.65
C TYR A 38 13.85 -21.84 5.90
N PHE A 39 14.42 -21.08 6.84
CA PHE A 39 13.76 -20.71 8.08
C PHE A 39 12.72 -19.58 7.93
N SER A 40 12.92 -18.64 7.01
CA SER A 40 12.10 -17.44 6.83
C SER A 40 11.03 -17.56 5.74
N ARG A 41 11.05 -18.65 4.93
CA ARG A 41 10.27 -18.80 3.69
C ARG A 41 8.78 -18.45 3.79
N PHE A 42 8.17 -18.62 4.96
CA PHE A 42 6.74 -18.37 5.17
C PHE A 42 6.44 -17.31 6.23
N LYS A 43 7.48 -16.60 6.70
CA LYS A 43 7.33 -15.59 7.76
C LYS A 43 7.03 -14.22 7.21
N TYR A 44 7.61 -13.88 6.06
CA TYR A 44 7.55 -12.55 5.46
C TYR A 44 7.27 -12.70 3.97
N ASP A 45 6.48 -11.80 3.42
CA ASP A 45 6.12 -11.78 2.00
C ASP A 45 6.70 -10.55 1.27
N SER A 46 7.07 -9.51 2.01
CA SER A 46 7.44 -8.22 1.43
C SER A 46 8.44 -7.45 2.27
N SER A 47 9.02 -6.40 1.67
CA SER A 47 9.82 -5.41 2.38
C SER A 47 9.42 -3.99 1.99
N VAL A 48 9.53 -3.07 2.95
CA VAL A 48 9.15 -1.67 2.78
C VAL A 48 10.36 -0.78 3.03
N ILE A 49 10.58 0.18 2.13
CA ILE A 49 11.49 1.29 2.34
C ILE A 49 10.71 2.40 3.06
N HIS A 50 10.86 2.46 4.38
CA HIS A 50 10.17 3.42 5.22
C HIS A 50 11.00 4.70 5.38
N VAL A 51 10.81 5.65 4.46
CA VAL A 51 11.58 6.89 4.37
C VAL A 51 11.46 7.76 5.64
N PRO A 52 10.28 7.90 6.28
CA PRO A 52 10.16 8.75 7.47
C PRO A 52 11.04 8.34 8.66
N SER A 53 11.32 7.04 8.82
CA SER A 53 12.19 6.52 9.87
C SER A 53 13.57 6.13 9.36
N PHE A 54 13.85 6.29 8.06
CA PHE A 54 15.06 5.79 7.40
C PHE A 54 15.33 4.32 7.71
N CYS A 55 14.30 3.48 7.61
CA CYS A 55 14.36 2.07 7.97
C CYS A 55 13.82 1.16 6.87
N LEU A 56 14.50 0.04 6.63
CA LEU A 56 13.97 -1.08 5.87
C LEU A 56 13.21 -1.99 6.83
N GLN A 57 11.98 -2.31 6.47
CA GLN A 57 11.10 -3.19 7.22
C GLN A 57 10.83 -4.47 6.44
N LEU A 58 10.69 -5.60 7.14
CA LEU A 58 10.04 -6.79 6.59
C LEU A 58 8.59 -6.84 7.04
N GLN A 59 7.72 -7.33 6.18
CA GLN A 59 6.31 -7.37 6.43
C GLN A 59 5.73 -8.76 6.15
N THR A 60 4.65 -9.03 6.87
CA THR A 60 3.72 -10.12 6.65
C THR A 60 2.37 -9.49 6.33
N THR A 61 1.68 -10.00 5.31
CA THR A 61 0.40 -9.48 4.81
C THR A 61 -0.55 -9.21 5.97
N GLY A 62 -0.95 -7.95 6.12
CA GLY A 62 -1.92 -7.52 7.12
C GLY A 62 -1.37 -7.16 8.50
N ASP A 63 -0.05 -7.22 8.70
CA ASP A 63 0.67 -6.81 9.91
C ASP A 63 1.58 -5.61 9.64
N GLN A 64 2.00 -4.90 10.69
CA GLN A 64 2.95 -3.79 10.58
C GLN A 64 4.37 -4.29 10.27
N GLY A 65 5.11 -3.50 9.49
CA GLY A 65 6.50 -3.77 9.16
C GLY A 65 7.44 -3.86 10.39
N LYS A 66 8.29 -4.88 10.43
CA LYS A 66 9.32 -5.08 11.46
C LYS A 66 10.67 -4.53 10.99
N HIS A 67 11.29 -3.66 11.77
CA HIS A 67 12.57 -3.04 11.45
C HIS A 67 13.71 -4.05 11.26
N VAL A 68 14.51 -3.86 10.21
CA VAL A 68 15.67 -4.71 9.88
C VAL A 68 16.96 -3.91 9.87
N ALA A 69 16.98 -2.81 9.11
CA ALA A 69 18.19 -2.07 8.83
C ALA A 69 17.85 -0.60 8.58
N MET A 70 18.59 0.30 9.22
CA MET A 70 18.42 1.73 9.05
C MET A 70 19.54 2.30 8.20
N TRP A 71 19.32 3.46 7.59
CA TRP A 71 20.35 4.13 6.81
C TRP A 71 20.47 5.61 7.17
N ALA A 72 21.67 6.14 7.02
CA ALA A 72 21.97 7.54 7.31
C ALA A 72 23.17 8.03 6.51
N SER A 73 23.31 9.35 6.39
CA SER A 73 24.52 9.96 5.86
C SER A 73 25.61 10.05 6.94
N CYS A 74 26.88 9.90 6.57
CA CYS A 74 27.97 10.22 7.50
C CYS A 74 28.12 11.71 7.82
N TYR A 75 27.49 12.59 7.03
CA TYR A 75 27.46 14.04 7.24
C TYR A 75 26.17 14.42 7.93
N TYR A 76 26.25 15.30 8.93
CA TYR A 76 25.08 15.79 9.65
C TYR A 76 24.01 16.32 8.69
N ARG A 77 22.77 15.88 8.90
CA ARG A 77 21.61 16.49 8.23
C ARG A 77 20.43 16.63 9.19
N PRO A 78 19.61 17.68 9.02
CA PRO A 78 18.44 17.90 9.87
C PRO A 78 17.44 16.73 9.81
N GLU A 79 17.25 16.11 8.64
CA GLU A 79 16.22 15.09 8.43
C GLU A 79 16.47 13.82 9.24
N ASN A 80 17.73 13.55 9.60
CA ASN A 80 18.19 12.38 10.35
C ASN A 80 18.96 12.76 11.63
N GLU A 81 18.73 13.97 12.17
CA GLU A 81 19.40 14.51 13.37
C GLU A 81 19.41 13.53 14.54
N ARG A 82 18.31 12.79 14.75
CA ARG A 82 18.16 11.79 15.82
C ARG A 82 19.31 10.77 15.86
N PHE A 83 19.88 10.41 14.71
CA PHE A 83 20.95 9.41 14.66
C PHE A 83 22.30 9.95 15.12
N TYR A 84 22.56 11.25 15.02
CA TYR A 84 23.84 11.83 15.47
C TYR A 84 23.87 12.04 16.98
N LYS A 85 22.72 12.39 17.58
CA LYS A 85 22.58 12.51 19.04
C LYS A 85 22.83 11.17 19.75
N ALA A 86 22.46 10.08 19.07
CA ALA A 86 22.66 8.70 19.49
C ALA A 86 24.09 8.15 19.28
N ASN A 87 24.95 8.86 18.55
CA ASN A 87 26.20 8.29 18.04
C ASN A 87 27.37 8.44 19.03
N ASN A 88 27.66 7.38 19.79
CA ASN A 88 28.90 7.26 20.57
C ASN A 88 30.12 6.84 19.72
N ASN A 89 30.31 7.47 18.55
CA ASN A 89 31.50 7.37 17.67
C ASN A 89 32.04 5.96 17.33
N ASN A 90 31.27 4.89 17.50
CA ASN A 90 31.77 3.51 17.39
C ASN A 90 31.81 2.99 15.94
N TRP A 91 32.44 3.76 15.05
CA TRP A 91 32.58 3.50 13.62
C TRP A 91 33.73 2.53 13.28
N ASN A 92 34.03 1.59 14.17
CA ASN A 92 35.11 0.62 13.99
C ASN A 92 34.77 -0.50 12.98
N ARG A 93 33.49 -0.65 12.62
CA ARG A 93 33.00 -1.66 11.68
C ARG A 93 32.59 -1.02 10.36
N THR A 94 32.94 -1.69 9.26
CA THR A 94 32.53 -1.28 7.91
C THR A 94 31.97 -2.45 7.12
N MET A 95 31.01 -2.16 6.25
CA MET A 95 30.40 -3.12 5.33
C MET A 95 30.35 -2.53 3.93
N ARG A 96 30.17 -3.37 2.92
CA ARG A 96 30.11 -2.95 1.53
C ARG A 96 28.91 -3.56 0.86
N PHE A 97 28.17 -2.73 0.14
CA PHE A 97 27.03 -3.15 -0.68
C PHE A 97 27.28 -2.78 -2.14
N TRP A 98 26.71 -3.56 -3.03
CA TRP A 98 26.74 -3.33 -4.48
C TRP A 98 25.32 -3.09 -4.98
N TYR A 99 25.14 -2.07 -5.80
CA TYR A 99 23.86 -1.81 -6.46
C TYR A 99 24.10 -1.08 -7.78
N LYS A 100 23.60 -1.63 -8.90
CA LYS A 100 23.77 -1.08 -10.26
C LYS A 100 25.20 -0.57 -10.51
N GLU A 101 26.18 -1.48 -10.35
CA GLU A 101 27.63 -1.24 -10.53
C GLU A 101 28.28 -0.30 -9.51
N LYS A 102 27.52 0.34 -8.63
CA LYS A 102 28.06 1.22 -7.60
C LYS A 102 28.40 0.43 -6.34
N LYS A 103 29.62 0.65 -5.85
CA LYS A 103 30.13 0.09 -4.59
C LYS A 103 29.95 1.10 -3.46
N ILE A 104 29.11 0.78 -2.50
CA ILE A 104 28.79 1.63 -1.36
C ILE A 104 29.52 1.11 -0.14
N LYS A 105 30.46 1.90 0.40
CA LYS A 105 31.12 1.60 1.68
C LYS A 105 30.30 2.22 2.80
N CYS A 106 29.84 1.40 3.74
CA CYS A 106 29.07 1.84 4.89
C CYS A 106 29.89 1.68 6.17
N LYS A 107 29.79 2.65 7.08
CA LYS A 107 30.14 2.45 8.50
C LYS A 107 28.91 1.90 9.21
N LEU A 108 29.12 1.17 10.30
CA LEU A 108 28.04 0.55 11.08
C LEU A 108 28.01 1.12 12.49
N SER A 109 26.81 1.46 12.96
CA SER A 109 26.49 1.64 14.38
C SER A 109 25.14 0.97 14.67
N PHE A 110 24.62 1.14 15.89
CA PHE A 110 23.31 0.67 16.27
C PHE A 110 22.51 1.82 16.88
N ASP A 111 21.21 1.83 16.62
CA ASP A 111 20.29 2.72 17.29
C ASP A 111 20.25 2.37 18.80
N PRO A 112 20.45 3.33 19.71
CA PRO A 112 20.56 3.05 21.14
C PRO A 112 19.22 2.73 21.80
N GLU A 113 18.10 3.10 21.20
CA GLU A 113 16.77 2.87 21.77
C GLU A 113 16.22 1.50 21.34
N ILE A 114 16.30 1.20 20.03
CA ILE A 114 15.69 -0.02 19.47
C ILE A 114 16.70 -1.09 19.05
N GLY A 115 18.00 -0.82 19.15
CA GLY A 115 19.06 -1.79 18.86
C GLY A 115 19.20 -2.18 17.39
N ILE A 116 18.55 -1.47 16.46
CA ILE A 116 18.58 -1.77 15.02
C ILE A 116 19.88 -1.21 14.40
N PRO A 117 20.54 -1.95 13.48
CA PRO A 117 21.76 -1.46 12.84
C PRO A 117 21.52 -0.25 11.94
N ILE A 118 22.39 0.75 12.05
CA ILE A 118 22.42 1.94 11.21
C ILE A 118 23.62 1.86 10.25
N PHE A 119 23.32 1.87 8.95
CA PHE A 119 24.31 1.90 7.89
C PHE A 119 24.57 3.33 7.42
N TRP A 120 25.78 3.82 7.67
CA TRP A 120 26.21 5.18 7.35
C TRP A 120 26.96 5.24 6.03
N CYS A 121 26.49 6.01 5.05
CA CYS A 121 27.17 6.19 3.77
C CYS A 121 27.51 7.66 3.48
N LYS A 122 28.38 7.92 2.50
CA LYS A 122 28.58 9.29 1.99
C LYS A 122 27.30 9.79 1.33
N ASP A 123 27.04 11.10 1.40
CA ASP A 123 25.81 11.73 0.86
C ASP A 123 25.50 11.36 -0.59
N GLN A 124 26.50 11.25 -1.46
CA GLN A 124 26.31 10.84 -2.86
C GLN A 124 25.65 9.45 -3.03
N TYR A 125 25.61 8.62 -1.98
CA TYR A 125 24.99 7.30 -1.97
C TYR A 125 23.67 7.26 -1.18
N LYS A 126 23.18 8.38 -0.62
CA LYS A 126 22.04 8.39 0.30
C LYS A 126 20.75 7.82 -0.29
N SER A 127 20.48 8.08 -1.56
CA SER A 127 19.30 7.55 -2.28
C SER A 127 19.54 6.14 -2.83
N ILE A 128 20.80 5.72 -2.93
CA ILE A 128 21.19 4.44 -3.53
C ILE A 128 21.28 3.35 -2.46
N LEU A 129 21.76 3.68 -1.27
CA LEU A 129 21.91 2.73 -0.16
C LEU A 129 20.58 2.03 0.23
N PRO A 130 19.42 2.70 0.30
CA PRO A 130 18.15 2.03 0.61
C PRO A 130 17.81 0.94 -0.40
N MET A 131 18.10 1.18 -1.68
CA MET A 131 17.89 0.19 -2.74
C MET A 131 18.85 -0.99 -2.63
N ALA A 132 20.11 -0.73 -2.27
CA ALA A 132 21.10 -1.77 -2.04
C ALA A 132 20.74 -2.65 -0.82
N LEU A 133 20.26 -2.03 0.27
CA LEU A 133 19.79 -2.73 1.45
C LEU A 133 18.51 -3.53 1.17
N HIS A 134 17.54 -2.94 0.47
CA HIS A 134 16.32 -3.63 0.02
C HIS A 134 16.67 -4.88 -0.81
N SER A 135 17.55 -4.75 -1.80
CA SER A 135 18.01 -5.88 -2.61
C SER A 135 18.67 -6.97 -1.75
N ALA A 136 19.53 -6.58 -0.80
CA ALA A 136 20.16 -7.52 0.11
C ALA A 136 19.16 -8.23 1.04
N ILE A 137 18.13 -7.52 1.53
CA ILE A 137 17.05 -8.08 2.34
C ILE A 137 16.24 -9.09 1.52
N CYS A 138 15.87 -8.73 0.29
CA CYS A 138 15.16 -9.65 -0.61
C CYS A 138 15.94 -10.94 -0.84
N ASP A 139 17.23 -10.79 -1.10
CA ASP A 139 18.16 -11.90 -1.24
C ASP A 139 18.27 -12.78 0.00
N VAL A 140 18.32 -12.19 1.21
CA VAL A 140 18.53 -12.93 2.46
C VAL A 140 17.26 -13.66 2.89
N PHE A 141 16.11 -12.99 2.85
CA PHE A 141 14.85 -13.53 3.35
C PHE A 141 14.01 -14.25 2.29
N SER A 142 14.47 -14.25 1.04
CA SER A 142 13.80 -14.90 -0.10
C SER A 142 12.41 -14.33 -0.40
N ILE A 143 12.26 -13.02 -0.24
CA ILE A 143 11.03 -12.28 -0.57
C ILE A 143 11.10 -11.73 -1.99
N SER A 144 9.93 -11.47 -2.58
CA SER A 144 9.83 -10.87 -3.92
C SER A 144 10.45 -9.46 -3.91
N PRO A 145 11.23 -9.06 -4.94
CA PRO A 145 11.87 -7.74 -5.01
C PRO A 145 10.87 -6.64 -5.43
N ILE A 146 9.66 -6.67 -4.87
CA ILE A 146 8.64 -5.64 -5.03
C ILE A 146 9.09 -4.39 -4.27
N ILE A 147 9.13 -3.26 -4.95
CA ILE A 147 9.57 -1.99 -4.38
C ILE A 147 8.37 -1.31 -3.73
N GLN A 148 8.31 -1.41 -2.40
CA GLN A 148 7.31 -0.73 -1.58
C GLN A 148 7.95 0.46 -0.88
N VAL A 149 7.37 1.64 -1.04
CA VAL A 149 7.89 2.88 -0.45
C VAL A 149 6.81 3.54 0.39
N LEU A 150 7.15 3.83 1.65
CA LEU A 150 6.38 4.76 2.47
C LEU A 150 7.16 6.07 2.51
N LEU A 151 6.52 7.15 2.04
CA LEU A 151 7.09 8.48 1.93
C LEU A 151 6.19 9.51 2.59
N ASN A 152 6.80 10.46 3.30
CA ASN A 152 6.13 11.71 3.67
C ASN A 152 6.67 12.84 2.81
N LEU A 153 5.81 13.73 2.33
CA LEU A 153 6.18 14.83 1.43
C LEU A 153 7.32 15.72 1.93
N PRO A 154 7.42 16.09 3.23
CA PRO A 154 8.57 16.83 3.74
C PRO A 154 9.92 16.11 3.57
N LYS A 155 9.92 14.81 3.25
CA LYS A 155 11.12 13.98 3.03
C LYS A 155 11.26 13.53 1.58
N LEU A 156 10.67 14.26 0.64
CA LEU A 156 10.76 13.99 -0.80
C LEU A 156 12.21 13.86 -1.30
N SER A 157 13.10 14.71 -0.80
CA SER A 157 14.53 14.71 -1.12
C SER A 157 15.29 13.45 -0.67
N GLU A 158 14.65 12.59 0.13
CA GLU A 158 15.15 11.31 0.62
C GLU A 158 14.59 10.11 -0.16
N MET A 159 13.86 10.35 -1.25
CA MET A 159 13.34 9.29 -2.11
C MET A 159 14.47 8.37 -2.60
N PRO A 160 14.29 7.03 -2.55
CA PRO A 160 15.27 6.09 -3.09
C PRO A 160 15.49 6.28 -4.59
N TYR A 161 16.68 5.92 -5.06
CA TYR A 161 17.08 6.01 -6.46
C TYR A 161 16.39 4.92 -7.29
N THR A 162 15.17 5.21 -7.75
CA THR A 162 14.38 4.35 -8.62
C THR A 162 13.54 5.17 -9.61
N LYS A 163 13.23 4.56 -10.76
CA LYS A 163 12.27 5.09 -11.75
C LYS A 163 10.88 4.45 -11.61
N GLU A 164 10.78 3.39 -10.83
CA GLU A 164 9.58 2.58 -10.70
C GLU A 164 9.40 2.16 -9.24
N VAL A 165 8.15 2.20 -8.79
CA VAL A 165 7.71 1.77 -7.46
C VAL A 165 6.49 0.89 -7.69
N ASP A 166 6.41 -0.25 -7.01
CA ASP A 166 5.25 -1.13 -7.14
C ASP A 166 4.09 -0.59 -6.29
N ASN A 167 4.36 -0.30 -5.01
CA ASN A 167 3.38 0.27 -4.10
C ASN A 167 3.93 1.50 -3.37
N LEU A 168 3.17 2.60 -3.38
CA LEU A 168 3.54 3.85 -2.72
C LEU A 168 2.50 4.22 -1.66
N ILE A 169 2.93 4.49 -0.42
CA ILE A 169 2.21 5.36 0.51
C ILE A 169 2.83 6.74 0.44
N LEU A 170 1.98 7.73 0.18
CA LEU A 170 2.31 9.14 0.30
C LEU A 170 1.50 9.75 1.46
N GLY A 171 2.21 10.14 2.51
CA GLY A 171 1.69 10.84 3.68
C GLY A 171 2.22 12.28 3.82
N GLY A 172 1.73 12.98 4.84
CA GLY A 172 1.94 14.43 5.03
C GLY A 172 0.97 15.25 4.18
N GLY A 173 0.71 16.52 4.51
CA GLY A 173 -0.18 17.39 3.72
C GLY A 173 0.51 17.90 2.44
N ILE A 174 -0.25 18.02 1.35
CA ILE A 174 0.21 18.70 0.12
C ILE A 174 -0.27 20.13 0.18
N THR A 175 0.66 21.06 0.38
CA THR A 175 0.37 22.49 0.25
C THR A 175 0.63 23.00 -1.18
N ASP A 176 1.43 22.26 -1.97
CA ASP A 176 1.90 22.68 -3.29
C ASP A 176 1.69 21.57 -4.34
N ILE A 177 0.87 21.87 -5.35
CA ILE A 177 0.53 20.95 -6.45
C ILE A 177 1.71 20.69 -7.38
N ASP A 178 2.59 21.66 -7.58
CA ASP A 178 3.71 21.53 -8.51
C ASP A 178 4.72 20.53 -7.96
N VAL A 179 4.89 20.51 -6.63
CA VAL A 179 5.71 19.50 -5.94
C VAL A 179 5.12 18.10 -6.13
N TYR A 180 3.79 17.96 -6.04
CA TYR A 180 3.13 16.67 -6.24
C TYR A 180 3.21 16.18 -7.68
N GLU A 181 2.90 17.02 -8.66
CA GLU A 181 2.96 16.64 -10.08
C GLU A 181 4.41 16.35 -10.48
N SER A 182 5.39 17.13 -10.00
CA SER A 182 6.81 16.82 -10.16
C SER A 182 7.16 15.45 -9.58
N LEU A 183 6.68 15.14 -8.37
CA LEU A 183 6.88 13.83 -7.75
C LEU A 183 6.28 12.69 -8.60
N MET A 184 5.04 12.84 -9.05
CA MET A 184 4.37 11.83 -9.87
C MET A 184 4.98 11.68 -11.27
N GLN A 185 5.80 12.65 -11.71
CA GLN A 185 6.61 12.54 -12.91
C GLN A 185 7.98 11.85 -12.67
N MET A 186 8.49 11.83 -11.43
CA MET A 186 9.80 11.24 -11.12
C MET A 186 9.84 9.73 -11.29
N PHE A 187 8.72 9.03 -11.06
CA PHE A 187 8.64 7.58 -11.14
C PHE A 187 7.25 7.10 -11.56
N THR A 188 7.19 5.85 -12.02
CA THR A 188 5.92 5.17 -12.32
C THR A 188 5.50 4.30 -11.15
N ILE A 189 4.23 4.40 -10.74
CA ILE A 189 3.61 3.50 -9.75
C ILE A 189 2.95 2.35 -10.51
N LYS A 190 3.44 1.11 -10.32
CA LYS A 190 2.98 -0.04 -11.12
C LYS A 190 1.69 -0.68 -10.61
N ASN A 191 1.44 -0.63 -9.30
CA ASN A 191 0.33 -1.38 -8.70
C ASN A 191 -0.54 -0.50 -7.80
N CYS A 192 -0.08 -0.12 -6.61
CA CYS A 192 -0.92 0.54 -5.61
C CYS A 192 -0.39 1.92 -5.21
N ALA A 193 -1.28 2.91 -5.13
CA ALA A 193 -0.99 4.22 -4.57
C ALA A 193 -1.96 4.52 -3.43
N TYR A 194 -1.43 4.79 -2.25
CA TYR A 194 -2.16 5.34 -1.11
C TYR A 194 -1.77 6.80 -0.93
N ILE A 195 -2.75 7.69 -0.99
CA ILE A 195 -2.57 9.14 -0.92
C ILE A 195 -3.41 9.64 0.25
N SER A 196 -2.76 9.88 1.39
CA SER A 196 -3.40 10.51 2.56
C SER A 196 -3.06 11.99 2.83
N PRO A 197 -2.44 12.78 1.93
CA PRO A 197 -2.44 14.23 2.13
C PRO A 197 -3.86 14.79 2.15
N ASP A 198 -4.04 15.82 2.98
CA ASP A 198 -5.04 16.87 2.75
C ASP A 198 -4.62 17.64 1.49
N THR A 199 -4.66 16.97 0.33
CA THR A 199 -4.50 17.63 -0.96
C THR A 199 -5.72 18.51 -1.16
N ASN A 200 -5.49 19.79 -1.39
CA ASN A 200 -6.57 20.67 -1.83
C ASN A 200 -6.89 20.48 -3.31
N TYR A 201 -5.96 19.91 -4.09
CA TYR A 201 -6.10 19.76 -5.55
C TYR A 201 -5.39 18.49 -6.05
N LEU A 202 -6.00 17.83 -7.05
CA LEU A 202 -5.41 16.85 -7.95
C LEU A 202 -5.97 17.19 -9.34
N SER A 203 -5.18 17.09 -10.40
CA SER A 203 -5.71 17.28 -11.74
C SER A 203 -6.61 16.11 -12.16
N VAL A 204 -7.72 16.40 -12.83
CA VAL A 204 -8.59 15.40 -13.47
C VAL A 204 -7.88 14.59 -14.56
N ASN A 205 -6.73 15.07 -15.04
CA ASN A 205 -5.88 14.39 -16.02
C ASN A 205 -4.63 13.76 -15.37
N SER A 206 -4.55 13.73 -14.04
CA SER A 206 -3.39 13.20 -13.34
C SER A 206 -3.19 11.71 -13.63
N LYS A 207 -1.95 11.32 -13.91
CA LYS A 207 -1.56 9.90 -14.10
C LYS A 207 -1.88 9.04 -12.88
N THR A 208 -2.02 9.68 -11.71
CA THR A 208 -2.50 9.06 -10.46
C THR A 208 -3.82 8.31 -10.66
N LEU A 209 -4.74 8.86 -11.45
CA LEU A 209 -6.06 8.26 -11.73
C LEU A 209 -5.97 7.01 -12.63
N SER A 210 -4.78 6.71 -13.18
CA SER A 210 -4.54 5.51 -14.01
C SER A 210 -3.82 4.38 -13.26
N VAL A 211 -3.42 4.59 -11.99
CA VAL A 211 -2.82 3.55 -11.15
C VAL A 211 -3.82 2.40 -10.95
N ASN A 212 -3.34 1.15 -10.93
CA ASN A 212 -4.23 -0.01 -10.83
C ASN A 212 -5.11 0.04 -9.57
N HIS A 213 -4.52 0.32 -8.42
CA HIS A 213 -5.22 0.37 -7.14
C HIS A 213 -4.95 1.71 -6.45
N LEU A 214 -5.94 2.59 -6.44
CA LEU A 214 -5.85 3.92 -5.83
C LEU A 214 -6.61 3.93 -4.51
N TYR A 215 -5.95 4.38 -3.45
CA TYR A 215 -6.60 4.71 -2.19
C TYR A 215 -6.31 6.16 -1.86
N CYS A 216 -7.34 6.95 -1.61
CA CYS A 216 -7.20 8.32 -1.17
C CYS A 216 -8.01 8.57 0.10
N SER A 217 -7.40 9.22 1.09
CA SER A 217 -8.08 9.67 2.30
C SER A 217 -8.15 11.19 2.32
N TYR A 218 -9.27 11.75 2.78
CA TYR A 218 -9.49 13.21 2.90
C TYR A 218 -9.34 13.97 1.57
N THR A 219 -10.06 13.54 0.55
CA THR A 219 -9.93 14.08 -0.81
C THR A 219 -10.77 15.33 -1.05
N ARG A 220 -10.29 16.52 -0.67
CA ARG A 220 -11.00 17.80 -0.93
C ARG A 220 -11.11 18.17 -2.41
N TRP A 221 -10.28 17.57 -3.24
CA TRP A 221 -10.23 17.79 -4.69
C TRP A 221 -11.20 16.90 -5.48
N PHE A 222 -11.70 15.83 -4.88
CA PHE A 222 -12.46 14.81 -5.60
C PHE A 222 -13.84 15.32 -6.01
N THR A 223 -14.18 15.14 -7.29
CA THR A 223 -15.43 15.56 -7.94
C THR A 223 -15.93 14.44 -8.87
N GLY A 224 -17.14 14.56 -9.42
CA GLY A 224 -17.65 13.63 -10.43
C GLY A 224 -16.75 13.48 -11.67
N GLU A 225 -16.07 14.55 -12.10
CA GLU A 225 -15.13 14.49 -13.23
C GLU A 225 -13.91 13.59 -12.92
N HIS A 226 -13.38 13.64 -11.70
CA HIS A 226 -12.31 12.73 -11.28
C HIS A 226 -12.77 11.27 -11.25
N LEU A 227 -14.03 11.03 -10.88
CA LEU A 227 -14.64 9.70 -10.86
C LEU A 227 -14.75 9.14 -12.28
N ILE A 228 -15.24 9.93 -13.24
CA ILE A 228 -15.35 9.55 -14.66
C ILE A 228 -13.96 9.31 -15.27
N ASN A 229 -12.99 10.17 -14.98
CA ASN A 229 -11.64 10.06 -15.53
C ASN A 229 -10.79 8.97 -14.88
N PHE A 230 -11.29 8.26 -13.87
CA PHE A 230 -10.56 7.15 -13.27
C PHE A 230 -10.41 5.98 -14.26
N GLN A 231 -9.15 5.67 -14.57
CA GLN A 231 -8.75 4.60 -15.47
C GLN A 231 -7.93 3.54 -14.72
N GLY A 232 -8.21 3.24 -13.46
CA GLY A 232 -7.60 2.13 -12.72
C GLY A 232 -8.51 0.91 -12.61
N ARG A 233 -8.09 -0.11 -11.85
CA ARG A 233 -8.89 -1.31 -11.54
C ARG A 233 -9.73 -1.09 -10.28
N THR A 234 -9.14 -0.53 -9.23
CA THR A 234 -9.88 -0.23 -7.99
C THR A 234 -9.58 1.16 -7.47
N ALA A 235 -10.60 1.87 -6.97
CA ALA A 235 -10.40 3.11 -6.24
C ALA A 235 -11.17 3.13 -4.92
N VAL A 236 -10.55 3.67 -3.86
CA VAL A 236 -11.22 3.97 -2.60
C VAL A 236 -11.00 5.45 -2.26
N PHE A 237 -12.09 6.21 -2.19
CA PHE A 237 -12.08 7.62 -1.79
C PHE A 237 -12.77 7.74 -0.42
N ARG A 238 -11.99 7.99 0.63
CA ARG A 238 -12.52 8.08 2.00
C ARG A 238 -12.58 9.50 2.52
N ARG A 239 -13.61 9.76 3.34
CA ARG A 239 -13.84 11.04 4.03
C ARG A 239 -13.93 12.19 3.01
N VAL A 240 -14.63 11.94 1.91
CA VAL A 240 -14.85 12.93 0.86
C VAL A 240 -15.75 14.05 1.42
N PRO A 241 -15.33 15.33 1.35
CA PRO A 241 -16.18 16.46 1.70
C PRO A 241 -17.23 16.73 0.61
N SER A 242 -18.19 17.62 0.86
CA SER A 242 -19.40 17.98 0.09
C SER A 242 -19.20 18.44 -1.37
N LYS A 243 -18.52 17.67 -2.23
CA LYS A 243 -18.31 18.01 -3.65
C LYS A 243 -18.80 16.96 -4.64
N ILE A 244 -19.27 15.82 -4.15
CA ILE A 244 -19.84 14.75 -4.96
C ILE A 244 -21.29 14.49 -4.55
N SER A 245 -22.16 14.32 -5.54
CA SER A 245 -23.62 14.22 -5.40
C SER A 245 -24.16 12.93 -6.03
N SER A 246 -25.46 12.65 -5.84
CA SER A 246 -26.14 11.53 -6.53
C SER A 246 -26.01 11.64 -8.06
N GLU A 247 -26.07 12.86 -8.61
CA GLU A 247 -26.00 13.09 -10.06
C GLU A 247 -24.63 12.71 -10.63
N ASP A 248 -23.55 13.01 -9.88
CA ASP A 248 -22.20 12.59 -10.26
C ASP A 248 -22.06 11.06 -10.32
N LEU A 249 -22.69 10.35 -9.37
CA LEU A 249 -22.73 8.89 -9.38
C LEU A 249 -23.50 8.35 -10.58
N ILE A 250 -24.64 8.96 -10.92
CA ILE A 250 -25.45 8.57 -12.08
C ILE A 250 -24.67 8.76 -13.37
N ASN A 251 -24.01 9.91 -13.54
CA ASN A 251 -23.18 10.20 -14.71
C ASN A 251 -22.06 9.17 -14.88
N PHE A 252 -21.38 8.83 -13.78
CA PHE A 252 -20.38 7.76 -13.77
C PHE A 252 -20.96 6.40 -14.18
N LEU A 253 -22.12 6.01 -13.64
CA LEU A 253 -22.75 4.73 -13.96
C LEU A 253 -23.18 4.64 -15.42
N PHE A 254 -23.73 5.72 -15.99
CA PHE A 254 -24.06 5.79 -17.41
C PHE A 254 -22.84 5.75 -18.30
N ASP A 255 -21.77 6.47 -17.96
CA ASP A 255 -20.50 6.42 -18.69
C ASP A 255 -19.93 4.99 -18.72
N TRP A 256 -19.91 4.30 -17.56
CA TRP A 256 -19.46 2.91 -17.50
C TRP A 256 -20.31 1.97 -18.36
N GLN A 257 -21.64 2.13 -18.36
CA GLN A 257 -22.56 1.34 -19.20
C GLN A 257 -22.32 1.54 -20.71
N GLN A 258 -21.73 2.65 -21.12
CA GLN A 258 -21.35 2.92 -22.52
C GLN A 258 -20.06 2.20 -22.95
N GLY A 259 -19.30 1.59 -22.03
CA GLY A 259 -18.12 0.80 -22.37
C GLY A 259 -16.79 1.35 -21.87
N THR A 260 -16.79 2.40 -21.03
CA THR A 260 -15.56 2.99 -20.49
C THR A 260 -14.93 2.10 -19.41
N ASN A 261 -13.62 2.31 -19.18
CA ASN A 261 -12.78 1.60 -18.20
C ASN A 261 -13.08 0.09 -18.06
N LYS A 262 -12.71 -0.69 -19.09
CA LYS A 262 -13.00 -2.14 -19.14
C LYS A 262 -12.29 -2.98 -18.06
N LYS A 263 -11.25 -2.44 -17.44
CA LYS A 263 -10.49 -3.11 -16.36
C LYS A 263 -11.01 -2.81 -14.96
N LEU A 264 -12.05 -1.98 -14.85
CA LEU A 264 -12.61 -1.59 -13.56
C LEU A 264 -13.15 -2.81 -12.81
N GLU A 265 -12.86 -2.91 -11.52
CA GLU A 265 -13.26 -3.98 -10.62
C GLU A 265 -14.04 -3.44 -9.41
N ALA A 266 -13.58 -2.33 -8.80
CA ALA A 266 -14.26 -1.77 -7.63
C ALA A 266 -14.06 -0.25 -7.47
N ILE A 267 -15.11 0.48 -7.14
CA ILE A 267 -15.02 1.86 -6.61
C ILE A 267 -15.75 1.92 -5.28
N ILE A 268 -15.13 2.55 -4.29
CA ILE A 268 -15.75 2.83 -3.00
C ILE A 268 -15.58 4.30 -2.68
N ILE A 269 -16.67 4.99 -2.40
CA ILE A 269 -16.70 6.40 -2.01
C ILE A 269 -17.40 6.52 -0.66
N SER A 270 -16.70 7.05 0.33
CA SER A 270 -17.25 7.31 1.65
C SER A 270 -17.20 8.80 1.96
N LEU A 271 -18.37 9.39 2.20
CA LEU A 271 -18.50 10.79 2.61
C LEU A 271 -18.07 10.97 4.07
N ASN A 272 -17.65 12.17 4.43
CA ASN A 272 -17.48 12.51 5.84
C ASN A 272 -18.85 12.45 6.58
N LYS A 273 -18.86 12.04 7.84
CA LYS A 273 -20.12 11.91 8.63
C LYS A 273 -20.85 13.24 8.74
N ASP A 274 -20.10 14.32 8.95
CA ASP A 274 -20.61 15.68 9.10
C ASP A 274 -20.97 16.35 7.76
N ASN A 275 -20.88 15.61 6.66
CA ASN A 275 -21.22 16.13 5.34
C ASN A 275 -22.72 16.40 5.25
N ARG A 276 -23.08 17.63 4.85
CA ARG A 276 -24.48 18.05 4.64
C ARG A 276 -25.11 17.36 3.43
N MET A 277 -24.31 17.09 2.41
CA MET A 277 -24.77 16.34 1.24
C MET A 277 -24.71 14.84 1.51
N LYS A 278 -25.76 14.12 1.12
CA LYS A 278 -25.90 12.67 1.23
C LYS A 278 -26.24 12.11 -0.15
N PHE A 279 -25.92 10.85 -0.37
CA PHE A 279 -26.38 10.13 -1.57
C PHE A 279 -27.83 9.69 -1.39
N SER A 280 -28.64 9.83 -2.44
CA SER A 280 -30.01 9.35 -2.46
C SER A 280 -30.08 8.04 -3.24
N ARG A 281 -30.41 6.95 -2.54
CA ARG A 281 -30.64 5.63 -3.16
C ARG A 281 -31.76 5.71 -4.20
N THR A 282 -32.82 6.43 -3.89
CA THR A 282 -33.98 6.60 -4.77
C THR A 282 -33.61 7.32 -6.05
N GLU A 283 -32.97 8.50 -5.96
CA GLU A 283 -32.57 9.28 -7.14
C GLU A 283 -31.66 8.48 -8.08
N VAL A 284 -30.70 7.73 -7.51
CA VAL A 284 -29.76 6.92 -8.29
C VAL A 284 -30.51 5.82 -9.04
N PHE A 285 -31.38 5.05 -8.37
CA PHE A 285 -32.03 3.90 -8.99
C PHE A 285 -33.25 4.23 -9.86
N GLU A 286 -33.93 5.37 -9.67
CA GLU A 286 -35.01 5.81 -10.56
C GLU A 286 -34.54 6.03 -12.00
N LYS A 287 -33.28 6.45 -12.18
CA LYS A 287 -32.69 6.69 -13.51
C LYS A 287 -32.05 5.43 -14.11
N LEU A 288 -31.86 4.37 -13.33
CA LEU A 288 -31.17 3.16 -13.75
C LEU A 288 -32.16 2.02 -13.98
N ASN A 289 -31.96 1.26 -15.07
CA ASN A 289 -32.66 -0.01 -15.24
C ASN A 289 -32.01 -1.13 -14.40
N ALA A 290 -31.90 -0.89 -13.09
CA ALA A 290 -31.24 -1.79 -12.16
C ALA A 290 -32.17 -2.95 -11.78
N LYS A 291 -31.59 -4.14 -11.60
CA LYS A 291 -32.33 -5.36 -11.24
C LYS A 291 -31.89 -5.84 -9.86
N SER A 292 -32.82 -6.34 -9.06
CA SER A 292 -32.48 -6.96 -7.78
C SER A 292 -31.55 -8.17 -7.96
N TRP A 293 -30.77 -8.46 -6.93
CA TRP A 293 -29.89 -9.63 -6.90
C TRP A 293 -30.63 -10.91 -7.30
N ASN A 294 -29.98 -11.71 -8.15
CA ASN A 294 -30.42 -13.05 -8.51
C ASN A 294 -29.25 -14.01 -8.32
N GLN A 295 -29.43 -15.00 -7.43
CA GLN A 295 -28.43 -16.04 -7.12
C GLN A 295 -28.00 -16.87 -8.34
N GLU A 296 -28.83 -17.00 -9.36
CA GLU A 296 -28.50 -17.71 -10.60
C GLU A 296 -27.60 -16.88 -11.53
N ARG A 297 -27.55 -15.57 -11.34
CA ARG A 297 -26.73 -14.67 -12.16
C ARG A 297 -25.37 -14.38 -11.54
N ARG A 298 -25.27 -14.32 -10.21
CA ARG A 298 -24.02 -14.14 -9.46
C ARG A 298 -24.15 -14.57 -7.99
N ALA A 299 -23.02 -14.83 -7.36
CA ALA A 299 -22.92 -15.05 -5.92
C ALA A 299 -23.40 -13.83 -5.12
N GLY A 300 -23.80 -14.08 -3.86
CA GLY A 300 -24.20 -13.02 -2.94
C GLY A 300 -23.04 -12.13 -2.51
N ARG A 301 -21.81 -12.67 -2.44
CA ARG A 301 -20.64 -11.95 -1.92
C ARG A 301 -19.60 -11.64 -2.99
N PHE A 302 -19.15 -10.38 -3.05
CA PHE A 302 -18.14 -9.94 -3.99
C PHE A 302 -16.73 -10.33 -3.53
N LYS A 303 -15.92 -10.88 -4.45
CA LYS A 303 -14.48 -11.09 -4.21
C LYS A 303 -13.75 -9.77 -4.42
N TYR A 304 -13.36 -9.12 -3.33
CA TYR A 304 -12.54 -7.91 -3.44
C TYR A 304 -11.15 -8.23 -4.01
N PRO A 305 -10.61 -7.41 -4.93
CA PRO A 305 -9.33 -7.70 -5.58
C PRO A 305 -8.15 -7.79 -4.59
N ASP A 306 -7.23 -8.72 -4.86
CA ASP A 306 -5.95 -8.82 -4.16
C ASP A 306 -5.02 -7.66 -4.54
N ALA A 307 -3.95 -7.47 -3.76
CA ALA A 307 -2.93 -6.43 -3.97
C ALA A 307 -3.46 -4.98 -3.88
N THR A 308 -4.64 -4.79 -3.28
CA THR A 308 -5.22 -3.49 -2.95
C THR A 308 -4.87 -3.06 -1.52
N TYR A 309 -4.83 -1.74 -1.27
CA TYR A 309 -4.66 -1.21 0.09
C TYR A 309 -5.71 -1.72 1.07
N LYS A 310 -5.25 -2.14 2.24
CA LYS A 310 -6.07 -2.70 3.32
C LYS A 310 -6.83 -1.60 4.06
N THR A 311 -8.14 -1.75 4.17
CA THR A 311 -9.00 -0.79 4.87
C THR A 311 -10.21 -1.47 5.52
N THR A 312 -10.88 -0.80 6.46
CA THR A 312 -11.95 -1.40 7.28
C THR A 312 -13.23 -0.58 7.27
N PHE A 313 -14.38 -1.24 7.18
CA PHE A 313 -15.70 -0.61 7.13
C PHE A 313 -16.58 -1.07 8.30
N PRO A 314 -17.52 -0.23 8.79
CA PRO A 314 -18.42 -0.62 9.89
C PRO A 314 -19.40 -1.75 9.54
N SER A 315 -19.68 -1.96 8.25
CA SER A 315 -20.56 -3.00 7.74
C SER A 315 -19.85 -3.83 6.67
N ASP A 316 -20.41 -5.00 6.39
CA ASP A 316 -19.89 -5.91 5.38
C ASP A 316 -20.28 -5.46 3.97
N ILE A 317 -19.51 -4.51 3.43
CA ILE A 317 -19.78 -3.94 2.10
C ILE A 317 -19.63 -4.96 0.96
N LEU A 318 -19.07 -6.14 1.22
CA LEU A 318 -18.88 -7.18 0.20
C LEU A 318 -20.06 -8.15 0.13
N ASP A 319 -20.97 -8.15 1.12
CA ASP A 319 -22.26 -8.82 0.97
C ASP A 319 -23.17 -7.96 0.10
N CYS A 320 -23.40 -8.45 -1.11
CA CYS A 320 -24.16 -7.79 -2.17
C CYS A 320 -25.48 -8.53 -2.44
N SER A 321 -25.95 -9.37 -1.52
CA SER A 321 -27.18 -10.17 -1.69
C SER A 321 -28.46 -9.33 -1.64
N GLN A 322 -28.42 -8.15 -1.03
CA GLN A 322 -29.57 -7.22 -0.94
C GLN A 322 -29.44 -6.01 -1.88
N GLU A 323 -28.46 -6.05 -2.78
CA GLU A 323 -28.11 -4.91 -3.62
C GLU A 323 -28.55 -5.08 -5.07
N MET A 324 -28.48 -3.97 -5.83
CA MET A 324 -29.03 -3.88 -7.17
C MET A 324 -27.92 -3.97 -8.22
N ASP A 325 -28.21 -4.62 -9.33
CA ASP A 325 -27.28 -4.85 -10.41
C ASP A 325 -27.64 -4.05 -11.66
N ILE A 326 -26.62 -3.54 -12.35
CA ILE A 326 -26.71 -3.02 -13.71
C ILE A 326 -25.84 -3.87 -14.63
N GLU A 327 -26.15 -3.84 -15.92
CA GLU A 327 -25.43 -4.60 -16.93
C GLU A 327 -24.93 -3.68 -18.04
N ARG A 328 -23.68 -3.91 -18.44
CA ARG A 328 -23.06 -3.21 -19.55
C ARG A 328 -23.34 -3.96 -20.84
N LYS A 329 -24.12 -3.35 -21.74
CA LYS A 329 -24.59 -4.02 -22.97
C LYS A 329 -23.48 -4.43 -23.92
N SER A 330 -22.35 -3.72 -23.91
CA SER A 330 -21.26 -3.93 -24.88
C SER A 330 -20.47 -5.23 -24.64
N ASP A 331 -20.42 -5.73 -23.41
CA ASP A 331 -19.68 -6.96 -23.06
C ASP A 331 -20.39 -7.89 -22.06
N GLY A 332 -21.60 -7.53 -21.62
CA GLY A 332 -22.39 -8.31 -20.68
C GLY A 332 -21.80 -8.34 -19.26
N LEU A 333 -20.84 -7.45 -18.92
CA LEU A 333 -20.37 -7.37 -17.55
C LEU A 333 -21.50 -6.87 -16.63
N LEU A 334 -21.65 -7.58 -15.52
CA LEU A 334 -22.60 -7.27 -14.46
C LEU A 334 -21.87 -6.46 -13.40
N ALA A 335 -22.49 -5.40 -12.88
CA ALA A 335 -21.96 -4.66 -11.76
C ALA A 335 -23.03 -4.44 -10.70
N THR A 336 -22.65 -4.56 -9.43
CA THR A 336 -23.50 -4.24 -8.28
C THR A 336 -23.26 -2.81 -7.84
N VAL A 337 -24.36 -2.08 -7.64
CA VAL A 337 -24.39 -0.72 -7.14
C VAL A 337 -24.94 -0.73 -5.72
N VAL A 338 -24.14 -0.23 -4.77
CA VAL A 338 -24.52 -0.07 -3.36
C VAL A 338 -24.61 1.42 -3.08
N VAL A 339 -25.77 1.89 -2.62
CA VAL A 339 -26.00 3.30 -2.28
C VAL A 339 -26.62 3.38 -0.89
N HIS A 340 -25.89 4.03 0.02
CA HIS A 340 -26.34 4.50 1.32
C HIS A 340 -26.00 5.98 1.47
N GLU A 341 -26.58 6.67 2.45
CA GLU A 341 -26.46 8.12 2.62
C GLU A 341 -25.02 8.66 2.59
N THR A 342 -24.05 7.89 3.09
CA THR A 342 -22.63 8.29 3.19
C THR A 342 -21.67 7.31 2.52
N LEU A 343 -22.18 6.32 1.81
CA LEU A 343 -21.38 5.26 1.19
C LEU A 343 -21.94 4.91 -0.18
N PHE A 344 -21.06 4.93 -1.17
CA PHE A 344 -21.31 4.38 -2.48
C PHE A 344 -20.27 3.29 -2.75
N CYS A 345 -20.72 2.11 -3.20
CA CYS A 345 -19.84 1.08 -3.72
C CYS A 345 -20.31 0.66 -5.11
N PHE A 346 -19.35 0.40 -5.99
CA PHE A 346 -19.58 -0.11 -7.32
C PHE A 346 -18.64 -1.28 -7.57
N PHE A 347 -19.20 -2.48 -7.78
CA PHE A 347 -18.43 -3.72 -7.91
C PHE A 347 -18.70 -4.40 -9.23
N VAL A 348 -17.67 -4.59 -10.05
CA VAL A 348 -17.78 -5.21 -11.39
C VAL A 348 -17.41 -6.69 -11.31
N TRP A 349 -18.36 -7.56 -11.65
CA TRP A 349 -18.23 -9.01 -11.51
C TRP A 349 -17.53 -9.64 -12.72
N HIS A 350 -16.20 -9.56 -12.74
CA HIS A 350 -15.36 -10.31 -13.70
C HIS A 350 -15.40 -11.82 -13.47
N ASN A 351 -15.63 -12.24 -12.22
CA ASN A 351 -16.02 -13.60 -11.87
C ASN A 351 -17.33 -13.53 -11.07
N ARG A 352 -18.42 -14.01 -11.66
CA ARG A 352 -19.76 -13.97 -11.04
C ARG A 352 -19.93 -14.98 -9.91
N PHE A 353 -19.10 -16.04 -9.85
CA PHE A 353 -19.17 -17.10 -8.85
C PHE A 353 -17.78 -17.41 -8.29
N PRO A 354 -17.21 -16.51 -7.46
CA PRO A 354 -15.95 -16.77 -6.78
C PRO A 354 -16.08 -17.91 -5.76
N ASP A 355 -14.99 -18.64 -5.51
CA ASP A 355 -14.94 -19.76 -4.57
C ASP A 355 -15.26 -19.34 -3.14
N THR A 356 -16.44 -19.69 -2.63
CA THR A 356 -16.92 -19.23 -1.32
C THR A 356 -16.09 -19.75 -0.13
N SER A 357 -15.25 -20.77 -0.32
CA SER A 357 -14.41 -21.31 0.75
C SER A 357 -13.29 -20.36 1.18
N THR A 358 -12.85 -19.45 0.31
CA THR A 358 -11.75 -18.51 0.57
C THR A 358 -12.20 -17.06 0.76
N HIS A 359 -13.51 -16.77 0.70
CA HIS A 359 -14.03 -15.39 0.70
C HIS A 359 -14.94 -15.10 1.90
N GLN A 360 -14.62 -15.64 3.07
CA GLN A 360 -15.34 -15.31 4.30
C GLN A 360 -15.07 -13.85 4.74
N PRO A 361 -16.01 -13.19 5.44
CA PRO A 361 -15.76 -11.88 6.02
C PRO A 361 -14.57 -11.94 6.95
N ILE A 362 -13.63 -11.02 6.75
CA ILE A 362 -12.50 -10.83 7.65
C ILE A 362 -12.84 -9.67 8.55
N THR A 363 -13.04 -9.93 9.84
CA THR A 363 -13.31 -8.87 10.81
C THR A 363 -12.09 -8.51 11.62
N ARG A 364 -12.04 -7.27 12.09
CA ARG A 364 -11.03 -6.74 13.00
C ARG A 364 -11.70 -5.88 14.07
N CYS A 365 -11.23 -6.00 15.30
CA CYS A 365 -11.63 -5.09 16.36
C CYS A 365 -10.90 -3.76 16.18
N ASN A 366 -11.65 -2.67 16.04
CA ASN A 366 -11.08 -1.33 16.02
C ASN A 366 -10.52 -1.01 17.42
N PRO A 367 -9.22 -0.74 17.58
CA PRO A 367 -8.61 -0.56 18.90
C PRO A 367 -9.10 0.69 19.63
N TYR A 368 -9.63 1.69 18.90
CA TYR A 368 -10.10 2.95 19.46
C TYR A 368 -11.57 2.89 19.86
N THR A 369 -12.43 2.32 19.01
CA THR A 369 -13.89 2.26 19.25
C THR A 369 -14.33 0.95 19.88
N ARG A 370 -13.47 -0.08 19.89
CA ARG A 370 -13.79 -1.48 20.28
C ARG A 370 -14.95 -2.09 19.50
N THR A 371 -15.25 -1.55 18.33
CA THR A 371 -16.27 -2.09 17.42
C THR A 371 -15.64 -3.06 16.44
N GLU A 372 -16.39 -4.08 16.05
CA GLU A 372 -16.01 -4.96 14.96
C GLU A 372 -16.15 -4.21 13.62
N GLU A 373 -15.13 -4.31 12.77
CA GLU A 373 -15.10 -3.74 11.42
C GLU A 373 -14.70 -4.80 10.40
N PHE A 374 -15.23 -4.68 9.19
CA PHE A 374 -14.98 -5.59 8.08
C PHE A 374 -13.80 -5.09 7.24
N ALA A 375 -12.75 -5.90 7.16
CA ALA A 375 -11.55 -5.59 6.40
C ALA A 375 -11.70 -6.00 4.93
N VAL A 376 -11.23 -5.12 4.04
CA VAL A 376 -11.03 -5.41 2.62
C VAL A 376 -9.60 -5.08 2.22
N GLY A 377 -9.11 -5.73 1.18
CA GLY A 377 -7.73 -5.60 0.71
C GLY A 377 -6.69 -6.21 1.63
N ASN A 378 -5.46 -6.32 1.15
CA ASN A 378 -4.39 -7.05 1.82
C ASN A 378 -3.04 -6.32 1.84
N VAL A 379 -2.84 -5.29 1.01
CA VAL A 379 -1.63 -4.45 1.08
C VAL A 379 -1.73 -3.52 2.28
N HIS A 380 -0.90 -3.75 3.27
CA HIS A 380 -0.64 -2.84 4.38
C HIS A 380 0.84 -2.47 4.34
N PHE A 381 1.31 -1.50 5.11
CA PHE A 381 2.73 -1.16 5.24
C PHE A 381 3.09 -1.12 6.73
#